data_AF-A0A250KQU9-F1
#
_entry.id   AF-A0A250KQU9-F1
#
_cell.length_a   1.000
_cell.length_b   1.000
_cell.length_c   1.000
_cell.angle_alpha   90.00
_cell.angle_beta   90.00
_cell.angle_gamma   90.00
#
_symmetry.space_group_name_H-M   'P 1'
#
loop_
_entity.id
_entity.type
_entity.pdbx_description
1 polymer ?
#
loop_
_entity_poly.entity_id
_entity_poly.type
_entity_poly.pdbx_seq_one_letter_code
_entity_poly.pdbx_strand_id
1 'polypeptide(L)'
;MNEASPPDLIPLSALNQYAYCPRRCFLIHGEGEFTDNVHTVSGSREHERVDAAGYENKADARVEYAVPVWSDCLGLTGKCDVLEFRDDGTIYPVEYKHGPKRRWLNDDLQLAAQAMCVEEMTGKPAPKGAIFHQKSRRRREVIIDDSLRSLVKEAASAIRAMLAAGVSPPPIEDSRRCGECSLKTICEPELLWAVGHVSELAAGLFQPEEDAV
;
A
#
# COMPACT_ATOMS: atom_id res chain seq x y z
N MET A 1 -2.21 -21.14 -29.97
CA MET A 1 -2.02 -19.75 -29.51
C MET A 1 -2.32 -19.75 -28.03
N ASN A 2 -1.29 -19.74 -27.17
CA ASN A 2 -1.52 -19.60 -25.73
C ASN A 2 -1.80 -18.13 -25.47
N GLU A 3 -3.07 -17.78 -25.29
CA GLU A 3 -3.43 -16.54 -24.61
C GLU A 3 -2.94 -16.69 -23.17
N ALA A 4 -1.82 -16.03 -22.85
CA ALA A 4 -1.43 -15.86 -21.46
C ALA A 4 -2.58 -15.11 -20.78
N SER A 5 -3.18 -15.74 -19.76
CA SER A 5 -4.16 -15.07 -18.90
C SER A 5 -3.55 -13.74 -18.44
N PRO A 6 -4.28 -12.62 -18.50
CA PRO A 6 -3.73 -11.34 -18.06
C PRO A 6 -3.19 -11.48 -16.64
N PRO A 7 -2.02 -10.89 -16.33
CA PRO A 7 -1.45 -10.99 -15.00
C PRO A 7 -2.46 -10.46 -13.97
N ASP A 8 -2.68 -11.20 -12.88
CA ASP A 8 -3.61 -10.79 -11.82
C ASP A 8 -3.28 -9.36 -11.38
N LEU A 9 -4.18 -8.42 -11.61
CA LEU A 9 -3.91 -7.02 -11.35
C LEU A 9 -3.82 -6.78 -9.83
N ILE A 10 -2.72 -6.16 -9.40
CA ILE A 10 -2.49 -5.83 -8.00
C ILE A 10 -3.01 -4.41 -7.75
N PRO A 11 -3.93 -4.21 -6.80
CA PRO A 11 -4.38 -2.87 -6.43
C PRO A 11 -3.22 -2.02 -5.89
N LEU A 12 -3.15 -0.75 -6.25
CA LEU A 12 -2.13 0.18 -5.74
C LEU A 12 -2.15 0.27 -4.20
N SER A 13 -3.31 0.10 -3.58
CA SER A 13 -3.46 0.02 -2.12
C SER A 13 -2.72 -1.18 -1.51
N ALA A 14 -2.53 -2.28 -2.25
CA ALA A 14 -1.82 -3.46 -1.79
C ALA A 14 -0.35 -3.13 -1.50
N LEU A 15 0.28 -2.26 -2.30
CA LEU A 15 1.67 -1.83 -2.10
C LEU A 15 1.83 -1.06 -0.79
N ASN A 16 0.87 -0.19 -0.48
CA ASN A 16 0.81 0.47 0.82
C ASN A 16 0.73 -0.55 1.95
N GLN A 17 -0.22 -1.47 1.86
CA GLN A 17 -0.48 -2.45 2.91
C GLN A 17 0.70 -3.41 3.09
N TYR A 18 1.33 -3.83 2.00
CA TYR A 18 2.50 -4.72 2.01
C TYR A 18 3.70 -4.05 2.68
N ALA A 19 4.03 -2.82 2.28
CA ALA A 19 5.11 -2.05 2.89
C ALA A 19 4.86 -1.75 4.38
N TYR A 20 3.59 -1.66 4.79
CA TYR A 20 3.21 -1.56 6.19
C TYR A 20 3.38 -2.90 6.92
N CYS A 21 2.84 -3.99 6.39
CA CYS A 21 2.92 -5.34 6.91
C CYS A 21 2.48 -6.36 5.84
N PRO A 22 3.37 -7.28 5.38
CA PRO A 22 3.02 -8.32 4.40
C PRO A 22 1.81 -9.16 4.82
N ARG A 23 1.73 -9.54 6.11
CA ARG A 23 0.57 -10.26 6.66
C ARG A 23 -0.72 -9.46 6.51
N ARG A 24 -0.70 -8.16 6.80
CA ARG A 24 -1.88 -7.30 6.60
C ARG A 24 -2.32 -7.26 5.14
N CYS A 25 -1.38 -7.17 4.21
CA CYS A 25 -1.67 -7.23 2.78
C CYS A 25 -2.32 -8.57 2.40
N PHE A 26 -1.79 -9.69 2.89
CA PHE A 26 -2.35 -11.01 2.64
C PHE A 26 -3.76 -11.19 3.21
N LEU A 27 -4.02 -10.73 4.44
CA LEU A 27 -5.37 -10.80 5.01
C LEU A 27 -6.38 -10.04 4.12
N ILE A 28 -6.03 -8.84 3.64
CA ILE A 28 -6.92 -8.03 2.80
C ILE A 28 -7.11 -8.62 1.40
N HIS A 29 -6.01 -8.97 0.73
CA HIS A 29 -6.03 -9.30 -0.70
C HIS A 29 -6.05 -10.81 -0.99
N GLY A 30 -5.59 -11.64 -0.06
CA GLY A 30 -5.60 -13.10 -0.17
C GLY A 30 -6.82 -13.73 0.50
N GLU A 31 -7.15 -13.29 1.72
CA GLU A 31 -8.27 -13.85 2.51
C GLU A 31 -9.57 -13.03 2.38
N GLY A 32 -9.52 -11.83 1.81
CA GLY A 32 -10.69 -10.97 1.63
C GLY A 32 -11.15 -10.27 2.91
N GLU A 33 -10.27 -10.15 3.91
CA GLU A 33 -10.59 -9.51 5.18
C GLU A 33 -10.62 -7.98 5.02
N PHE A 34 -11.82 -7.41 5.16
CA PHE A 34 -12.03 -5.97 5.22
C PHE A 34 -12.67 -5.62 6.56
N THR A 35 -11.97 -4.88 7.42
CA THR A 35 -12.66 -4.14 8.47
C THR A 35 -13.28 -2.90 7.85
N ASP A 36 -14.61 -2.83 7.85
CA ASP A 36 -15.34 -1.59 7.59
C ASP A 36 -14.73 -0.49 8.47
N ASN A 37 -13.98 0.43 7.86
CA ASN A 37 -13.49 1.58 8.59
C ASN A 37 -14.73 2.34 9.06
N VAL A 38 -14.89 2.44 10.39
CA VAL A 38 -15.90 3.26 11.10
C VAL A 38 -15.68 4.79 10.85
N HIS A 39 -15.07 5.15 9.73
CA HIS A 39 -14.79 6.49 9.27
C HIS A 39 -15.46 6.83 7.93
N THR A 40 -16.10 5.86 7.26
CA THR A 40 -16.80 6.10 5.99
C THR A 40 -17.98 7.08 6.12
N VAL A 41 -18.51 7.32 7.34
CA VAL A 41 -19.65 8.24 7.55
C VAL A 41 -19.22 9.70 7.75
N SER A 42 -17.99 9.98 8.18
CA SER A 42 -17.49 11.37 8.34
C SER A 42 -16.68 11.85 7.12
N GLY A 43 -16.29 10.94 6.22
CA GLY A 43 -15.58 11.24 4.98
C GLY A 43 -16.46 11.77 3.83
N SER A 44 -17.79 11.64 3.93
CA SER A 44 -18.73 11.83 2.82
C SER A 44 -18.65 13.21 2.14
N ARG A 45 -18.54 14.31 2.89
CA ARG A 45 -18.62 15.66 2.29
C ARG A 45 -17.41 16.09 1.46
N GLU A 46 -16.25 15.46 1.63
CA GLU A 46 -15.01 15.87 0.95
C GLU A 46 -14.45 14.76 0.06
N HIS A 47 -14.74 13.49 0.39
CA HIS A 47 -14.70 12.41 -0.60
C HIS A 47 -15.63 12.72 -1.76
N GLU A 48 -16.82 13.29 -1.56
CA GLU A 48 -17.71 13.65 -2.68
C GLU A 48 -17.05 14.57 -3.73
N ARG A 49 -16.09 15.42 -3.35
CA ARG A 49 -15.33 16.25 -4.31
C ARG A 49 -14.17 15.52 -4.99
N VAL A 50 -13.52 14.61 -4.26
CA VAL A 50 -12.41 13.80 -4.78
C VAL A 50 -12.91 12.60 -5.58
N ASP A 51 -14.06 12.04 -5.22
CA ASP A 51 -14.73 10.90 -5.84
C ASP A 51 -15.62 11.31 -7.01
N ALA A 52 -16.08 12.57 -7.07
CA ALA A 52 -16.64 13.14 -8.28
C ALA A 52 -15.53 13.36 -9.30
N ALA A 53 -15.48 12.52 -10.34
CA ALA A 53 -14.64 12.77 -11.51
C ALA A 53 -14.92 14.18 -12.04
N GLY A 54 -13.91 15.05 -12.00
CA GLY A 54 -14.04 16.46 -12.33
C GLY A 54 -12.68 17.10 -12.54
N TYR A 55 -12.66 18.26 -13.19
CA TYR A 55 -11.45 19.05 -13.36
C TYR A 55 -11.63 20.50 -12.88
N GLU A 56 -10.59 21.05 -12.28
CA GLU A 56 -10.51 22.47 -11.92
C GLU A 56 -9.25 23.08 -12.54
N ASN A 57 -9.36 24.26 -13.14
CA ASN A 57 -8.20 25.04 -13.53
C ASN A 57 -7.79 25.91 -12.33
N LYS A 58 -6.68 25.58 -11.68
CA LYS A 58 -5.98 26.51 -10.78
C LYS A 58 -4.95 27.28 -11.60
N ALA A 59 -4.58 28.48 -11.13
CA ALA A 59 -3.78 29.45 -11.89
C ALA A 59 -2.55 28.88 -12.63
N ASP A 60 -1.96 27.77 -12.14
CA ASP A 60 -0.73 27.18 -12.66
C ASP A 60 -0.85 25.68 -13.04
N ALA A 61 -2.05 25.08 -13.02
CA ALA A 61 -2.25 23.67 -13.37
C ALA A 61 -3.71 23.31 -13.66
N ARG A 62 -3.92 22.38 -14.62
CA ARG A 62 -5.17 21.62 -14.73
C ARG A 62 -5.16 20.52 -13.67
N VAL A 63 -6.20 20.46 -12.85
CA VAL A 63 -6.33 19.46 -11.77
C VAL A 63 -7.42 18.49 -12.13
N GLU A 64 -7.16 17.19 -12.05
CA GLU A 64 -8.18 16.14 -12.20
C GLU A 64 -8.29 15.34 -10.91
N TYR A 65 -9.51 14.98 -10.54
CA TYR A 65 -9.83 14.21 -9.34
C TYR A 65 -10.25 12.79 -9.72
N ALA A 66 -10.01 11.85 -8.82
CA ALA A 66 -10.45 10.46 -8.96
C ALA A 66 -9.97 9.72 -10.22
N VAL A 67 -8.73 9.98 -10.66
CA VAL A 67 -8.25 9.44 -11.94
C VAL A 67 -7.94 7.95 -11.80
N PRO A 68 -8.61 7.04 -12.53
CA PRO A 68 -8.23 5.63 -12.59
C PRO A 68 -6.88 5.50 -13.29
N VAL A 69 -5.98 4.70 -12.73
CA VAL A 69 -4.63 4.50 -13.26
C VAL A 69 -4.23 3.02 -13.26
N TRP A 70 -3.40 2.64 -14.22
CA TRP A 70 -2.89 1.27 -14.33
C TRP A 70 -1.50 1.23 -14.96
N SER A 71 -0.82 0.11 -14.78
CA SER A 71 0.43 -0.25 -15.44
C SER A 71 0.32 -1.70 -15.87
N ASP A 72 0.33 -1.95 -17.18
CA ASP A 72 0.31 -3.30 -17.73
C ASP A 72 1.67 -3.98 -17.50
N CYS A 73 2.75 -3.20 -17.56
CA CYS A 73 4.11 -3.68 -17.34
C CYS A 73 4.35 -4.19 -15.92
N LEU A 74 3.74 -3.55 -14.91
CA LEU A 74 3.85 -3.94 -13.51
C LEU A 74 2.65 -4.78 -13.03
N GLY A 75 1.59 -4.85 -13.83
CA GLY A 75 0.31 -5.45 -13.46
C GLY A 75 -0.31 -4.75 -12.24
N LEU A 76 -0.33 -3.42 -12.25
CA LEU A 76 -0.88 -2.57 -11.19
C LEU A 76 -2.15 -1.86 -11.66
N THR A 77 -3.10 -1.66 -10.75
CA THR A 77 -4.31 -0.88 -11.03
C THR A 77 -4.79 -0.13 -9.79
N GLY A 78 -5.45 1.00 -9.96
CA GLY A 78 -6.08 1.71 -8.86
C GLY A 78 -6.49 3.12 -9.26
N LYS A 79 -6.38 4.03 -8.30
CA LYS A 79 -6.88 5.40 -8.42
C LYS A 79 -5.84 6.37 -7.84
N CYS A 80 -5.68 7.50 -8.50
CA CYS A 80 -5.04 8.70 -7.95
C CYS A 80 -6.14 9.62 -7.43
N ASP A 81 -6.01 10.09 -6.19
CA ASP A 81 -6.99 11.03 -5.63
C ASP A 81 -7.01 12.33 -6.45
N VAL A 82 -5.83 12.85 -6.76
CA VAL A 82 -5.65 14.07 -7.56
C VAL A 82 -4.43 13.94 -8.48
N LEU A 83 -4.56 14.38 -9.73
CA LEU A 83 -3.46 14.63 -10.64
C LEU A 83 -3.41 16.12 -11.01
N GLU A 84 -2.27 16.77 -10.77
CA GLU A 84 -2.01 18.14 -11.21
C GLU A 84 -1.16 18.10 -12.48
N PHE A 85 -1.75 18.51 -13.61
CA PHE A 85 -1.07 18.64 -14.91
C PHE A 85 -0.46 20.04 -14.99
N ARG A 86 0.87 20.11 -15.01
CA ARG A 86 1.62 21.36 -15.00
C ARG A 86 1.93 21.83 -16.42
N ASP A 87 2.18 23.13 -16.54
CA ASP A 87 2.49 23.77 -17.84
C ASP A 87 3.80 23.29 -18.45
N ASP A 88 4.74 22.80 -17.63
CA ASP A 88 6.00 22.19 -18.08
C ASP A 88 5.83 20.76 -18.64
N GLY A 89 4.59 20.25 -18.67
CA GLY A 89 4.24 18.93 -19.16
C GLY A 89 4.37 17.81 -18.14
N THR A 90 4.86 18.09 -16.92
CA THR A 90 4.91 17.10 -15.84
C THR A 90 3.53 16.86 -15.24
N ILE A 91 3.31 15.64 -14.75
CA ILE A 91 2.11 15.28 -13.99
C ILE A 91 2.50 15.05 -12.53
N TYR A 92 1.80 15.70 -11.61
CA TYR A 92 2.10 15.67 -10.19
C TYR A 92 0.95 15.02 -9.41
N PRO A 93 1.08 13.73 -9.04
CA PRO A 93 0.06 13.04 -8.26
C PRO A 93 0.03 13.55 -6.81
N VAL A 94 -1.17 13.64 -6.24
CA VAL A 94 -1.38 14.01 -4.83
C VAL A 94 -2.29 12.99 -4.16
N GLU A 95 -1.77 12.28 -3.16
CA GLU A 95 -2.48 11.28 -2.35
C GLU A 95 -3.01 11.92 -1.05
N TYR A 96 -4.30 11.75 -0.76
CA TYR A 96 -4.96 12.35 0.41
C TYR A 96 -4.97 11.38 1.58
N LYS A 97 -4.49 11.82 2.75
CA LYS A 97 -4.51 11.05 3.99
C LYS A 97 -5.33 11.76 5.07
N HIS A 98 -6.33 11.04 5.58
CA HIS A 98 -7.23 11.45 6.68
C HIS A 98 -6.57 11.28 8.06
N GLY A 99 -5.52 10.45 8.15
CA GLY A 99 -4.80 10.15 9.38
C GLY A 99 -3.66 11.12 9.73
N PRO A 100 -3.14 11.05 10.97
CA PRO A 100 -1.92 11.76 11.33
C PRO A 100 -0.76 11.33 10.42
N LYS A 101 0.27 12.16 10.34
CA LYS A 101 1.48 11.85 9.58
C LYS A 101 2.06 10.51 10.05
N ARG A 102 1.99 9.49 9.19
CA ARG A 102 2.63 8.20 9.46
C ARG A 102 4.11 8.29 9.11
N ARG A 103 4.91 7.53 9.85
CA ARG A 103 6.38 7.56 9.79
C ARG A 103 6.95 6.59 8.75
N TRP A 104 6.09 5.80 8.13
CA TRP A 104 6.47 4.61 7.36
C TRP A 104 6.46 4.89 5.86
N LEU A 105 7.22 4.06 5.11
CA LEU A 105 7.44 4.20 3.67
C LEU A 105 6.20 3.85 2.82
N ASN A 106 5.17 3.27 3.42
CA ASN A 106 4.01 2.73 2.72
C ASN A 106 3.27 3.75 1.84
N ASP A 107 3.12 4.99 2.31
CA ASP A 107 2.45 6.03 1.55
C ASP A 107 3.30 6.49 0.35
N ASP A 108 4.62 6.58 0.52
CA ASP A 108 5.57 6.96 -0.52
C ASP A 108 5.62 5.90 -1.62
N LEU A 109 5.57 4.62 -1.23
CA LEU A 109 5.57 3.50 -2.17
C LEU A 109 4.31 3.47 -3.03
N GLN A 110 3.13 3.71 -2.42
CA GLN A 110 1.87 3.81 -3.17
C GLN A 110 1.89 5.00 -4.13
N LEU A 111 2.36 6.17 -3.67
CA LEU A 111 2.44 7.37 -4.51
C LEU A 111 3.42 7.20 -5.67
N ALA A 112 4.54 6.53 -5.45
CA ALA A 112 5.48 6.20 -6.51
C ALA A 112 4.86 5.25 -7.54
N ALA A 113 4.11 4.25 -7.10
CA ALA A 113 3.42 3.34 -7.99
C ALA A 113 2.33 4.05 -8.82
N GLN A 114 1.59 4.98 -8.21
CA GLN A 114 0.67 5.88 -8.92
C GLN A 114 1.40 6.69 -10.00
N ALA A 115 2.52 7.32 -9.65
CA ALA A 115 3.34 8.09 -10.60
C ALA A 115 3.82 7.24 -11.78
N MET A 116 4.30 6.01 -11.51
CA MET A 116 4.74 5.07 -12.54
C MET A 116 3.58 4.64 -13.48
N CYS A 117 2.39 4.40 -12.94
CA CYS A 117 1.20 4.11 -13.75
C CYS A 117 0.84 5.29 -14.66
N VAL A 118 0.85 6.51 -14.11
CA VAL A 118 0.56 7.73 -14.88
C VAL A 118 1.57 7.92 -16.01
N GLU A 119 2.86 7.71 -15.74
CA GLU A 119 3.91 7.79 -16.75
C GLU A 119 3.68 6.80 -17.90
N GLU A 120 3.34 5.55 -17.58
CA GLU A 120 3.06 4.51 -18.59
C GLU A 120 1.83 4.85 -19.43
N MET A 121 0.74 5.29 -18.79
CA MET A 121 -0.51 5.61 -19.48
C MET A 121 -0.42 6.85 -20.38
N THR A 122 0.36 7.85 -19.97
CA THR A 122 0.35 9.17 -20.61
C THR A 122 1.61 9.48 -21.41
N GLY A 123 2.70 8.73 -21.20
CA GLY A 123 4.03 9.04 -21.73
C GLY A 123 4.65 10.33 -21.17
N LYS A 124 4.03 10.94 -20.16
CA LYS A 124 4.50 12.19 -19.53
C LYS A 124 5.18 11.92 -18.19
N PRO A 125 6.23 12.67 -17.84
CA PRO A 125 7.00 12.43 -16.62
C PRO A 125 6.22 12.81 -15.35
N ALA A 126 6.37 11.98 -14.32
CA ALA A 126 5.87 12.21 -12.96
C ALA A 126 7.00 12.04 -11.93
N PRO A 127 8.04 12.92 -11.96
CA PRO A 127 9.25 12.74 -11.16
C PRO A 127 9.03 13.01 -9.66
N LYS A 128 7.89 13.59 -9.29
CA LYS A 128 7.54 13.99 -7.93
C LYS A 128 6.03 13.90 -7.74
N GLY A 129 5.61 13.71 -6.50
CA GLY A 129 4.22 13.86 -6.07
C GLY A 129 4.15 14.40 -4.64
N ALA A 130 2.94 14.47 -4.09
CA ALA A 130 2.76 14.85 -2.69
C ALA A 130 1.79 13.96 -1.93
N ILE A 131 2.04 13.82 -0.64
CA ILE A 131 1.07 13.30 0.32
C ILE A 131 0.45 14.50 1.03
N PHE A 132 -0.87 14.66 0.90
CA PHE A 132 -1.63 15.72 1.55
C PHE A 132 -2.30 15.23 2.82
N HIS A 133 -1.89 15.78 3.97
CA HIS A 133 -2.50 15.48 5.26
C HIS A 133 -3.66 16.43 5.53
N GLN A 134 -4.89 15.94 5.48
CA GLN A 134 -6.08 16.79 5.62
C GLN A 134 -6.14 17.51 6.97
N LYS A 135 -5.86 16.82 8.09
CA LYS A 135 -5.94 17.41 9.44
C LYS A 135 -5.02 18.62 9.62
N SER A 136 -3.81 18.58 9.02
CA SER A 136 -2.83 19.67 9.12
C SER A 136 -2.86 20.61 7.92
N ARG A 137 -3.58 20.25 6.84
CA ARG A 137 -3.58 20.91 5.53
C ARG A 137 -2.18 21.10 4.94
N ARG A 138 -1.24 20.18 5.23
CA ARG A 138 0.14 20.25 4.74
C ARG A 138 0.41 19.18 3.68
N ARG A 139 1.17 19.57 2.65
CA ARG A 139 1.75 18.66 1.65
C ARG A 139 3.15 18.25 2.08
N ARG A 140 3.46 16.96 1.94
CA ARG A 140 4.82 16.44 1.95
C ARG A 140 5.17 15.99 0.54
N GLU A 141 6.11 16.67 -0.09
CA GLU A 141 6.63 16.26 -1.39
C GLU A 141 7.43 14.95 -1.27
N VAL A 142 7.29 14.09 -2.26
CA VAL A 142 8.02 12.84 -2.43
C VAL A 142 8.68 12.87 -3.79
N ILE A 143 9.98 12.59 -3.83
CA ILE A 143 10.75 12.46 -5.07
C ILE A 143 10.64 11.00 -5.52
N ILE A 144 10.27 10.78 -6.78
CA ILE A 144 10.09 9.44 -7.37
C ILE A 144 11.39 9.04 -8.08
N ASP A 145 12.42 8.79 -7.28
CA ASP A 145 13.74 8.39 -7.75
C ASP A 145 13.82 6.89 -8.13
N ASP A 146 14.94 6.48 -8.71
CA ASP A 146 15.16 5.10 -9.16
C ASP A 146 15.14 4.09 -8.01
N SER A 147 15.52 4.51 -6.80
CA SER A 147 15.46 3.66 -5.60
C SER A 147 14.02 3.33 -5.26
N LEU A 148 13.16 4.35 -5.17
CA LEU A 148 11.75 4.18 -4.86
C LEU A 148 11.02 3.41 -5.97
N ARG A 149 11.36 3.66 -7.24
CA ARG A 149 10.85 2.89 -8.39
C ARG A 149 11.24 1.42 -8.31
N SER A 150 12.46 1.11 -7.87
CA SER A 150 12.92 -0.28 -7.71
C SER A 150 12.14 -0.97 -6.60
N LEU A 151 11.92 -0.29 -5.47
CA LEU A 151 11.09 -0.80 -4.37
C LEU A 151 9.65 -1.09 -4.80
N VAL A 152 9.06 -0.26 -5.67
CA VAL A 152 7.71 -0.53 -6.23
C VAL A 152 7.70 -1.85 -7.01
N LYS A 153 8.69 -2.08 -7.88
CA LYS A 153 8.81 -3.30 -8.67
C LYS A 153 9.00 -4.53 -7.79
N GLU A 154 9.89 -4.43 -6.80
CA GLU A 154 10.15 -5.49 -5.83
C GLU A 154 8.90 -5.84 -5.02
N ALA A 155 8.20 -4.82 -4.50
CA ALA A 155 6.96 -5.01 -3.74
C ALA A 155 5.86 -5.64 -4.61
N ALA A 156 5.66 -5.17 -5.85
CA ALA A 156 4.68 -5.75 -6.76
C ALA A 156 4.96 -7.23 -7.04
N SER A 157 6.23 -7.59 -7.28
CA SER A 157 6.65 -8.98 -7.47
C SER A 157 6.42 -9.82 -6.21
N ALA A 158 6.81 -9.31 -5.04
CA ALA A 158 6.66 -10.02 -3.77
C ALA A 158 5.19 -10.23 -3.38
N ILE A 159 4.33 -9.23 -3.59
CA ILE A 159 2.88 -9.34 -3.38
C ILE A 159 2.32 -10.44 -4.28
N ARG A 160 2.68 -10.44 -5.57
CA ARG A 160 2.23 -11.46 -6.53
C ARG A 160 2.61 -12.86 -6.08
N ALA A 161 3.87 -13.05 -5.71
CA ALA A 161 4.37 -14.34 -5.23
C ALA A 161 3.67 -14.79 -3.94
N MET A 162 3.47 -13.87 -3.00
CA MET A 162 2.78 -14.13 -1.73
C MET A 162 1.32 -14.55 -1.94
N LEU A 163 0.58 -13.84 -2.80
CA LEU A 163 -0.80 -14.18 -3.11
C LEU A 163 -0.92 -15.51 -3.86
N ALA A 164 -0.03 -15.76 -4.83
CA ALA A 164 0.01 -17.03 -5.56
C ALA A 164 0.37 -18.22 -4.66
N ALA A 165 1.24 -18.03 -3.66
CA ALA A 165 1.58 -19.07 -2.71
C ALA A 165 0.40 -19.45 -1.78
N GLY A 166 -0.53 -18.52 -1.54
CA GLY A 166 -1.67 -18.75 -0.65
C GLY A 166 -1.30 -18.98 0.82
N VAL A 167 -0.06 -18.64 1.22
CA VAL A 167 0.43 -18.82 2.59
C VAL A 167 0.54 -17.45 3.26
N SER A 168 -0.23 -17.28 4.35
CA SER A 168 -0.23 -16.06 5.15
C SER A 168 1.13 -15.86 5.83
N PRO A 169 1.83 -14.72 5.59
CA PRO A 169 3.09 -14.43 6.26
C PRO A 169 2.93 -14.35 7.78
N PRO A 170 4.00 -14.64 8.56
CA PRO A 170 3.97 -14.44 10.00
C PRO A 170 3.78 -12.94 10.34
N PRO A 171 3.26 -12.62 11.54
CA PRO A 171 3.20 -11.23 11.99
C PRO A 171 4.60 -10.62 12.07
N ILE A 172 4.72 -9.35 11.66
CA ILE A 172 5.96 -8.59 11.76
C ILE A 172 6.39 -8.40 13.22
N GLU A 173 7.69 -8.32 13.48
CA GLU A 173 8.23 -8.15 14.85
C GLU A 173 7.93 -6.76 15.46
N ASP A 174 7.76 -5.72 14.63
CA ASP A 174 7.50 -4.37 15.10
C ASP A 174 6.06 -4.22 15.61
N SER A 175 5.85 -4.60 16.87
CA SER A 175 4.58 -4.55 17.58
C SER A 175 3.94 -3.15 17.63
N ARG A 176 4.73 -2.07 17.45
CA ARG A 176 4.19 -0.69 17.37
C ARG A 176 3.29 -0.52 16.16
N ARG A 177 3.61 -1.15 15.02
CA ARG A 177 2.74 -1.16 13.84
C ARG A 177 1.46 -1.94 14.13
N CYS A 178 1.56 -3.08 14.82
CA CYS A 178 0.39 -3.88 15.18
C CYS A 178 -0.62 -3.07 16.01
N GLY A 179 -0.17 -2.20 16.92
CA GLY A 179 -1.04 -1.32 17.71
C GLY A 179 -1.86 -0.31 16.90
N GLU A 180 -1.40 0.10 15.72
CA GLU A 180 -2.11 1.03 14.81
C GLU A 180 -2.81 0.33 13.64
N CYS A 181 -2.81 -1.01 13.63
CA CYS A 181 -3.34 -1.82 12.54
C CYS A 181 -4.84 -2.06 12.71
N SER A 182 -5.63 -1.75 11.67
CA SER A 182 -7.08 -1.98 11.66
C SER A 182 -7.47 -3.46 11.67
N LEU A 183 -6.52 -4.36 11.36
CA LEU A 183 -6.72 -5.80 11.38
C LEU A 183 -6.10 -6.46 12.61
N LYS A 184 -5.65 -5.71 13.62
CA LYS A 184 -5.02 -6.30 14.81
C LYS A 184 -5.89 -7.39 15.44
N THR A 185 -7.19 -7.13 15.58
CA THR A 185 -8.14 -8.05 16.22
C THR A 185 -8.40 -9.32 15.41
N ILE A 186 -8.25 -9.27 14.08
CA ILE A 186 -8.37 -10.43 13.20
C ILE A 186 -7.03 -11.18 13.14
N CYS A 187 -5.93 -10.43 13.12
CA CYS A 187 -4.58 -10.97 13.03
C CYS A 187 -4.11 -11.64 14.32
N GLU A 188 -4.54 -11.13 15.48
CA GLU A 188 -4.12 -11.55 16.84
C GLU A 188 -2.61 -11.90 16.94
N PRO A 189 -1.72 -10.93 16.65
CA PRO A 189 -0.30 -11.21 16.50
C PRO A 189 0.32 -11.75 17.80
N GLU A 190 -0.18 -11.34 18.97
CA GLU A 190 0.29 -11.82 20.27
C GLU A 190 0.07 -13.33 20.46
N LEU A 191 -1.05 -13.88 20.00
CA LEU A 191 -1.32 -15.32 20.04
C LEU A 191 -0.38 -16.09 19.10
N LEU A 192 -0.15 -15.55 17.90
CA LEU A 192 0.71 -16.17 16.90
C LEU A 192 2.19 -16.19 17.33
N TRP A 193 2.68 -15.14 17.99
CA TRP A 193 4.02 -15.14 18.58
C TRP A 193 4.13 -16.16 19.72
N ALA A 194 3.09 -16.28 20.55
CA ALA A 194 3.07 -17.25 21.66
C ALA A 194 3.08 -18.70 21.15
N VAL A 195 2.35 -19.02 20.08
CA VAL A 195 2.37 -20.38 19.48
C VAL A 195 3.76 -20.76 18.97
N GLY A 196 4.47 -19.83 18.32
CA GLY A 196 5.86 -20.05 17.92
C GLY A 196 6.77 -20.36 19.11
N HIS A 197 6.64 -19.60 20.19
CA HIS A 197 7.43 -19.78 21.41
C HIS A 197 7.10 -21.09 22.14
N VAL A 198 5.83 -21.50 22.17
CA VAL A 198 5.41 -22.79 22.74
C VAL A 198 5.95 -23.95 21.91
N SER A 199 5.94 -23.86 20.58
CA SER A 199 6.52 -24.90 19.70
C SER A 199 8.03 -25.06 19.91
N GLU A 200 8.75 -23.96 20.13
CA GLU A 200 10.19 -23.96 20.40
C GLU A 200 10.51 -24.57 21.78
N LEU A 201 9.76 -24.16 22.82
CA LEU A 201 9.88 -24.75 24.17
C LEU A 201 9.52 -26.24 24.19
N ALA A 202 8.48 -26.64 23.44
CA ALA A 202 8.06 -28.04 23.31
C ALA A 202 9.13 -28.92 22.63
N ALA A 203 9.88 -28.37 21.67
CA ALA A 203 10.99 -29.09 21.04
C ALA A 203 12.16 -29.36 21.99
N GLY A 204 12.34 -28.53 23.03
CA GLY A 204 13.36 -28.71 24.07
C GLY A 204 12.92 -29.55 25.27
N LEU A 205 11.62 -29.78 25.46
CA LEU A 205 11.06 -30.46 26.64
C LEU A 205 11.37 -31.97 26.74
N PHE A 206 11.86 -32.59 25.67
CA PHE A 206 12.20 -34.03 25.62
C PHE A 206 13.69 -34.28 25.31
N GLN A 207 14.58 -33.35 25.63
CA GLN A 207 16.01 -33.67 25.66
C GLN A 207 16.31 -34.39 26.99
N PRO A 208 16.59 -35.70 26.99
CA PRO A 208 17.02 -36.37 28.20
C PRO A 208 18.32 -35.72 28.66
N GLU A 209 18.41 -35.33 29.94
CA GLU A 209 19.69 -35.02 30.55
C GLU A 209 20.55 -36.29 30.41
N GLU A 210 21.68 -36.20 29.71
CA GLU A 210 22.68 -37.26 29.75
C GLU A 210 23.20 -37.31 31.19
N ASP A 211 22.69 -38.26 31.96
CA ASP A 211 23.24 -38.61 33.27
C ASP A 211 24.73 -38.93 33.08
N ALA A 212 25.58 -37.99 33.51
CA ALA A 212 27.02 -38.17 33.52
C ALA A 212 27.38 -39.31 34.47
N VAL A 213 27.78 -40.44 33.90
CA VAL A 213 28.37 -41.60 34.60
C VAL A 213 29.79 -41.28 35.04
#